data_AF-A0A9D8NCL9-F1
#
_entry.id   AF-A0A9D8NCL9-F1
#
_cell.length_a   1.000
_cell.length_b   1.000
_cell.length_c   1.000
_cell.angle_alpha   90.00
_cell.angle_beta   90.00
_cell.angle_gamma   90.00
#
_symmetry.space_group_name_H-M   'P 1'
#
loop_
_entity.id
_entity.type
_entity.pdbx_description
1 polymer ?
#
loop_
_entity_poly.entity_id
_entity_poly.type
_entity_poly.pdbx_seq_one_letter_code
_entity_poly.pdbx_strand_id
1 'polypeptide(L)' 'SSPAIDSIEVNKVGKVRRAKLYYLRNLTGKKARIREKRANA' A
#
# COMPACT_ATOMS: atom_id res chain seq x y z
N SER A 1 19.52 5.18 10.37
CA SER A 1 19.50 5.05 8.90
C SER A 1 19.99 3.65 8.57
N SER A 2 19.25 2.91 7.73
CA SER A 2 19.71 1.58 7.31
C SER A 2 20.84 1.77 6.29
N PRO A 3 22.02 1.17 6.49
CA PRO A 3 23.16 1.35 5.58
C PRO A 3 22.95 0.67 4.21
N ALA A 4 21.90 -0.14 4.07
CA ALA A 4 21.61 -0.90 2.84
C ALA A 4 20.64 -0.21 1.86
N ILE A 5 20.02 0.92 2.24
CA ILE A 5 19.02 1.60 1.41
C ILE A 5 19.51 3.02 1.13
N ASP A 6 19.69 3.33 -0.16
CA ASP A 6 20.13 4.63 -0.65
C ASP A 6 18.96 5.63 -0.79
N SER A 7 17.90 5.23 -1.50
CA SER A 7 16.70 6.08 -1.69
C SER A 7 15.41 5.26 -1.82
N ILE A 8 14.26 5.92 -1.63
CA ILE A 8 12.93 5.32 -1.76
C ILE A 8 12.07 6.23 -2.66
N GLU A 9 11.63 5.71 -3.80
CA GLU A 9 10.68 6.37 -4.70
C GLU A 9 9.28 5.77 -4.56
N VAL A 10 8.25 6.62 -4.58
CA VAL A 10 6.85 6.19 -4.47
C VAL A 10 6.28 5.93 -5.85
N ASN A 11 6.10 4.64 -6.17
CA ASN A 11 5.53 4.24 -7.47
C ASN A 11 4.03 4.54 -7.58
N LYS A 12 3.23 4.17 -6.56
CA LYS A 12 1.75 4.26 -6.58
C LYS A 12 1.19 4.46 -5.17
N VAL A 13 0.07 5.16 -5.07
CA VAL A 13 -0.65 5.38 -3.81
C VAL A 13 -2.02 4.70 -3.87
N GLY A 14 -2.33 3.85 -2.88
CA GLY A 14 -3.60 3.14 -2.78
C GLY A 14 -4.51 3.66 -1.66
N LYS A 15 -5.83 3.49 -1.81
CA LYS A 15 -6.79 3.77 -0.72
C LYS A 15 -6.85 2.59 0.24
N VAL A 16 -6.38 2.79 1.47
CA VAL A 16 -6.36 1.76 2.52
C VAL A 16 -7.38 2.04 3.63
N ARG A 17 -7.76 1.00 4.38
CA ARG A 17 -8.77 1.12 5.46
C ARG A 17 -8.16 1.49 6.81
N ARG A 18 -6.91 1.08 7.04
CA ARG A 18 -6.18 1.22 8.32
C ARG A 18 -4.70 1.49 8.02
N ALA A 19 -4.02 2.17 8.94
CA ALA A 19 -2.57 2.42 8.84
C ALA A 19 -1.76 1.12 8.86
N LYS A 20 -2.11 0.18 9.74
CA LYS A 20 -1.51 -1.16 9.78
C LYS A 20 -2.24 -2.10 8.81
N LEU A 21 -1.51 -2.67 7.85
CA LEU A 21 -2.05 -3.53 6.80
C LEU A 21 -2.15 -5.02 7.17
N TYR A 22 -2.04 -5.38 8.46
CA TYR A 22 -2.14 -6.78 8.90
C TYR A 22 -3.47 -7.44 8.53
N TYR A 23 -4.52 -6.65 8.35
CA TYR A 23 -5.82 -7.16 7.91
C TYR A 23 -5.77 -7.79 6.51
N LEU A 24 -4.79 -7.45 5.68
CA LEU A 24 -4.62 -8.08 4.36
C LEU A 24 -4.20 -9.54 4.48
N ARG A 25 -3.55 -9.95 5.58
CA ARG A 25 -3.08 -11.34 5.78
C ARG A 25 -4.23 -12.35 5.79
N ASN A 26 -5.41 -11.93 6.22
CA ASN A 26 -6.62 -12.78 6.28
C ASN A 26 -7.52 -12.60 5.05
N LEU A 27 -7.14 -11.77 4.07
CA LEU A 27 -7.92 -11.52 2.86
C LEU A 27 -7.24 -12.18 1.67
N THR A 28 -8.04 -12.75 0.77
CA THR A 28 -7.55 -13.40 -0.44
C THR A 28 -8.32 -12.98 -1.68
N GLY A 29 -7.70 -13.17 -2.85
CA GLY A 29 -8.29 -12.89 -4.15
C GLY A 29 -8.72 -11.43 -4.31
N LYS A 30 -9.93 -11.23 -4.86
CA LYS A 30 -10.49 -9.89 -5.14
C LYS A 30 -10.60 -9.01 -3.88
N LYS A 31 -10.75 -9.61 -2.69
CA LYS A 31 -10.90 -8.88 -1.42
C LYS A 31 -9.59 -8.25 -0.93
N ALA A 32 -8.45 -8.82 -1.28
CA ALA A 32 -7.13 -8.30 -0.88
C ALA A 32 -6.64 -7.17 -1.80
N ARG A 33 -7.25 -6.99 -2.97
CA ARG A 33 -6.81 -6.00 -3.97
C ARG A 33 -7.11 -4.57 -3.49
N ILE A 34 -6.07 -3.77 -3.31
CA ILE A 34 -6.18 -2.34 -3.03
C ILE A 34 -6.27 -1.57 -4.35
N ARG A 35 -7.24 -0.66 -4.45
CA ARG A 35 -7.38 0.24 -5.60
C ARG A 35 -6.47 1.46 -5.43
N GLU A 36 -5.91 1.90 -6.53
CA GLU A 36 -5.14 3.13 -6.61
C GLU A 36 -6.01 4.34 -6.26
N LYS A 37 -5.45 5.26 -5.49
CA LYS A 37 -6.06 6.54 -5.18
C LYS A 37 -5.73 7.50 -6.33
N ARG A 38 -6.57 7.51 -7.35
CA ARG A 38 -6.52 8.56 -8.38
C ARG A 38 -6.91 9.87 -7.72
N ALA A 39 -5.95 10.77 -7.56
CA ALA A 39 -6.19 12.14 -7.12
C ALA A 39 -6.78 12.94 -8.30
N ASN A 40 -8.01 12.64 -8.70
CA ASN A 40 -8.79 13.48 -9.59
C ASN A 40 -10.17 13.63 -8.94
N ALA A 41 -10.26 14.64 -8.08
CA ALA A 41 -11.46 15.37 -7.71
C ALA A 41 -11.03 16.83 -7.60
#